data_AF-M7MSN4-F1
#
_entry.id   AF-M7MSN4-F1
#
_cell.length_a   1.000
_cell.length_b   1.000
_cell.length_c   1.000
_cell.angle_alpha   90.00
_cell.angle_beta   90.00
_cell.angle_gamma   90.00
#
_symmetry.space_group_name_H-M   'P 1'
#
loop_
_entity.id
_entity.type
_entity.pdbx_description
1 polymer ?
#
loop_
_entity_poly.entity_id
_entity_poly.type
_entity_poly.pdbx_seq_one_letter_code
_entity_poly.pdbx_strand_id
1 'polypeptide(L)'
;MTRRPRAGGATGGEGARLDSARTMGENGGVNERPEGPVVPASSPDSHRSPLSAESAEPLNDSSQVSEEQVTPVLTPSQAKRANQTLKGMIISVLLTVAVAVPVILINPPNKAETYRDPVDLVQVASQAATDAEFTPWAPELPEGDYVNFARWITKNVDGIKYWEFGVVTADDKFVYVRQSAESNPSWLAAVTENAAPAGSHSVDGTAWELREREKNQVLIGTRGDSTVVLSSDSGIEALDELARLAQR
;
A
#
# COMPACT_ATOMS: atom_id res chain seq x y z
N MET A 1 -42.21 68.88 -6.67
CA MET A 1 -42.92 68.50 -7.91
C MET A 1 -42.22 67.27 -8.47
N THR A 2 -42.41 66.06 -7.92
CA THR A 2 -43.64 65.26 -7.78
C THR A 2 -44.11 64.65 -9.11
N ARG A 3 -43.64 63.43 -9.40
CA ARG A 3 -44.50 62.29 -9.80
C ARG A 3 -43.70 60.97 -9.76
N ARG A 4 -43.97 60.16 -8.73
CA ARG A 4 -43.95 58.68 -8.74
C ARG A 4 -45.35 58.20 -9.23
N PRO A 5 -45.69 56.89 -9.25
CA PRO A 5 -45.08 55.71 -9.90
C PRO A 5 -46.16 54.83 -10.61
N ARG A 6 -45.79 53.68 -11.19
CA ARG A 6 -46.66 52.51 -11.43
C ARG A 6 -45.72 51.28 -11.54
N ALA A 7 -45.69 50.24 -10.69
CA ALA A 7 -46.68 49.41 -9.99
C ALA A 7 -47.40 48.38 -10.89
N GLY A 8 -47.20 47.09 -10.57
CA GLY A 8 -48.00 45.93 -11.01
C GLY A 8 -47.24 44.97 -11.94
N GLY A 9 -47.05 43.68 -11.64
CA GLY A 9 -47.62 42.86 -10.59
C GLY A 9 -46.98 41.46 -10.57
N ALA A 10 -47.12 40.82 -9.40
CA ALA A 10 -46.66 39.49 -9.07
C ALA A 10 -47.74 38.42 -9.35
N THR A 11 -47.31 37.17 -9.54
CA THR A 11 -47.94 35.88 -9.18
C THR A 11 -47.03 34.80 -9.75
N GLY A 12 -46.44 33.83 -9.02
CA GLY A 12 -46.97 33.06 -7.90
C GLY A 12 -47.29 31.64 -8.42
N GLY A 13 -46.58 30.60 -7.96
CA GLY A 13 -46.84 29.22 -8.38
C GLY A 13 -45.76 28.23 -7.95
N GLU A 14 -45.69 27.97 -6.65
CA GLU A 14 -44.94 26.89 -5.99
C GLU A 14 -45.69 25.55 -6.12
N GLY A 15 -44.96 24.43 -6.19
CA GLY A 15 -45.45 23.15 -5.63
C GLY A 15 -45.34 21.88 -6.47
N ALA A 16 -44.56 20.93 -5.93
CA ALA A 16 -44.67 19.46 -6.01
C ALA A 16 -44.34 18.76 -7.35
N ARG A 17 -43.23 18.00 -7.47
CA ARG A 17 -42.91 16.65 -6.92
C ARG A 17 -43.60 15.47 -7.66
N LEU A 18 -42.75 14.52 -8.06
CA LEU A 18 -42.98 13.14 -8.55
C LEU A 18 -43.45 13.09 -10.02
N ASP A 19 -42.87 12.31 -10.94
CA ASP A 19 -42.53 10.90 -10.82
C ASP A 19 -41.43 10.50 -11.84
N SER A 20 -40.42 9.79 -11.34
CA SER A 20 -39.46 9.04 -12.14
C SER A 20 -40.00 7.62 -12.31
N ALA A 21 -40.36 7.23 -13.53
CA ALA A 21 -40.57 5.82 -13.85
C ALA A 21 -40.14 5.53 -15.29
N ARG A 22 -38.84 5.25 -15.45
CA ARG A 22 -38.33 4.58 -16.65
C ARG A 22 -37.32 3.52 -16.23
N THR A 23 -37.63 2.29 -16.68
CA THR A 23 -36.77 1.11 -16.83
C THR A 23 -36.44 0.31 -15.56
N MET A 24 -37.43 -0.42 -15.05
CA MET A 24 -37.20 -1.65 -14.30
C MET A 24 -36.98 -2.78 -15.31
N GLY A 25 -35.73 -3.18 -15.50
CA GLY A 25 -35.33 -4.41 -16.18
C GLY A 25 -34.80 -5.37 -15.12
N GLU A 26 -35.69 -6.19 -14.58
CA GLU A 26 -35.37 -7.24 -13.61
C GLU A 26 -34.49 -8.31 -14.25
N ASN A 27 -33.20 -8.34 -13.90
CA ASN A 27 -32.37 -9.54 -14.03
C ASN A 27 -32.57 -10.40 -12.78
N GLY A 28 -33.74 -11.02 -12.68
CA GLY A 28 -34.01 -12.12 -11.76
C GLY A 28 -33.35 -13.40 -12.30
N GLY A 29 -32.11 -13.64 -11.86
CA GLY A 29 -31.34 -14.85 -12.17
C GLY A 29 -30.90 -15.55 -10.88
N VAL A 30 -31.85 -16.03 -10.08
CA VAL A 30 -31.57 -16.96 -8.98
C VAL A 30 -31.93 -18.35 -9.48
N ASN A 31 -30.93 -19.08 -9.97
CA ASN A 31 -31.04 -20.52 -10.16
C ASN A 31 -30.29 -21.20 -9.02
N GLU A 32 -31.08 -21.71 -8.08
CA GLU A 32 -30.70 -22.71 -7.10
C GLU A 32 -30.28 -24.02 -7.79
N ARG A 33 -29.20 -24.65 -7.31
CA ARG A 33 -28.88 -26.10 -7.30
C ARG A 33 -27.38 -26.33 -7.01
N PRO A 34 -26.98 -27.50 -6.49
CA PRO A 34 -27.50 -28.24 -5.34
C PRO A 34 -26.39 -28.50 -4.31
N GLU A 35 -26.80 -29.04 -3.17
CA GLU A 35 -25.97 -29.38 -2.01
C GLU A 35 -24.77 -30.28 -2.33
N GLY A 36 -23.59 -29.86 -1.86
CA GLY A 36 -22.39 -30.68 -1.75
C GLY A 36 -22.22 -31.18 -0.31
N PRO A 37 -21.59 -32.36 -0.11
CA PRO A 37 -21.78 -33.16 1.11
C PRO A 37 -21.09 -32.58 2.34
N VAL A 38 -21.81 -32.64 3.45
CA VAL A 38 -21.38 -32.35 4.82
C VAL A 38 -20.29 -33.35 5.25
N VAL A 39 -19.12 -32.84 5.61
CA VAL A 39 -18.08 -33.61 6.32
C VAL A 39 -18.06 -33.20 7.79
N PRO A 40 -18.34 -34.12 8.74
CA PRO A 40 -18.38 -33.79 10.16
C PRO A 40 -16.97 -33.73 10.77
N ALA A 41 -16.75 -32.73 11.63
CA ALA A 41 -15.62 -32.67 12.53
C ALA A 41 -15.78 -33.74 13.63
N SER A 42 -14.79 -34.61 13.80
CA SER A 42 -14.71 -35.55 14.93
C SER A 42 -13.53 -35.18 15.82
N SER A 43 -13.83 -34.64 16.99
CA SER A 43 -12.93 -34.62 18.15
C SER A 43 -13.05 -35.96 18.89
N PRO A 44 -11.97 -36.58 19.39
CA PRO A 44 -12.10 -37.73 20.27
C PRO A 44 -12.25 -37.31 21.74
N ASP A 45 -13.22 -37.98 22.35
CA ASP A 45 -13.65 -37.96 23.73
C ASP A 45 -12.56 -38.16 24.77
N SER A 46 -12.78 -37.45 25.88
CA SER A 46 -12.17 -37.71 27.18
C SER A 46 -12.93 -38.83 27.89
N HIS A 47 -12.32 -40.00 28.06
CA HIS A 47 -12.81 -40.98 29.03
C HIS A 47 -11.91 -41.01 30.27
N ARG A 48 -12.48 -40.47 31.35
CA ARG A 48 -12.03 -40.62 32.74
C ARG A 48 -12.92 -41.66 33.42
N SER A 49 -12.33 -42.60 34.15
CA SER A 49 -12.95 -43.40 35.24
C SER A 49 -11.88 -44.32 35.88
N PRO A 50 -12.02 -44.75 37.15
CA PRO A 50 -11.41 -44.03 38.28
C PRO A 50 -10.40 -44.87 39.09
N LEU A 51 -9.66 -44.16 39.94
CA LEU A 51 -8.87 -44.65 41.07
C LEU A 51 -9.66 -45.66 41.94
N SER A 52 -9.00 -46.75 42.31
CA SER A 52 -9.25 -47.51 43.54
C SER A 52 -7.95 -48.10 44.07
N ALA A 53 -7.76 -47.90 45.38
CA ALA A 53 -6.86 -48.61 46.29
C ALA A 53 -5.35 -48.29 46.20
N GLU A 54 -5.02 -47.19 46.86
CA GLU A 54 -3.88 -47.08 47.79
C GLU A 54 -3.75 -48.32 48.70
N SER A 55 -2.54 -48.91 48.76
CA SER A 55 -1.86 -49.41 49.99
C SER A 55 -0.72 -50.35 49.62
N ALA A 56 0.53 -49.87 49.77
CA ALA A 56 1.68 -50.57 50.39
C ALA A 56 3.00 -50.02 49.83
N GLU A 57 3.62 -49.11 50.58
CA GLU A 57 5.07 -49.01 50.68
C GLU A 57 5.48 -49.58 52.06
N PRO A 58 6.78 -49.85 52.34
CA PRO A 58 7.97 -49.80 51.49
C PRO A 58 8.77 -51.12 51.55
N LEU A 59 9.87 -51.21 50.80
CA LEU A 59 11.19 -51.66 51.29
C LEU A 59 12.17 -51.75 50.11
N ASN A 60 12.79 -50.60 49.84
CA ASN A 60 14.24 -50.44 49.72
C ASN A 60 15.09 -51.74 49.69
N ASP A 61 15.58 -52.12 48.51
CA ASP A 61 17.03 -52.31 48.36
C ASP A 61 17.48 -51.97 46.94
N SER A 62 18.17 -50.85 46.87
CA SER A 62 18.91 -50.30 45.76
C SER A 62 20.04 -51.25 45.32
N SER A 63 19.79 -52.01 44.26
CA SER A 63 20.86 -52.51 43.39
C SER A 63 20.82 -51.74 42.08
N GLN A 64 21.78 -50.84 41.93
CA GLN A 64 22.06 -50.10 40.70
C GLN A 64 22.20 -51.09 39.54
N VAL A 65 21.20 -51.16 38.67
CA VAL A 65 21.41 -51.69 37.32
C VAL A 65 21.96 -50.52 36.53
N SER A 66 23.29 -50.46 36.45
CA SER A 66 24.00 -49.57 35.56
C SER A 66 23.37 -49.62 34.17
N GLU A 67 22.81 -48.49 33.72
CA GLU A 67 22.45 -48.27 32.33
C GLU A 67 23.74 -48.38 31.50
N GLU A 68 24.08 -49.60 31.08
CA GLU A 68 25.00 -49.76 29.96
C GLU A 68 24.31 -49.11 28.75
N GLN A 69 24.72 -47.87 28.45
CA GLN A 69 24.50 -47.27 27.16
C GLN A 69 25.13 -48.17 26.11
N VAL A 70 24.33 -49.09 25.55
CA VAL A 70 24.68 -49.82 24.34
C VAL A 70 24.72 -48.77 23.23
N THR A 71 25.91 -48.22 22.98
CA THR A 71 26.16 -47.51 21.72
C THR A 71 25.99 -48.54 20.62
N PRO A 72 25.02 -48.39 19.71
CA PRO A 72 24.88 -49.33 18.61
C PRO A 72 26.13 -49.18 17.74
N VAL A 73 27.08 -50.11 17.89
CA VAL A 73 28.27 -50.19 17.06
C VAL A 73 27.79 -50.62 15.67
N LEU A 74 27.74 -49.66 14.74
CA LEU A 74 27.38 -49.95 13.36
C LEU A 74 28.30 -51.05 12.85
N THR A 75 27.73 -52.18 12.43
CA THR A 75 28.51 -53.23 11.76
C THR A 75 29.19 -52.65 10.52
N PRO A 76 30.37 -53.13 10.10
CA PRO A 76 31.11 -52.56 8.97
C PRO A 76 30.30 -52.51 7.67
N SER A 77 29.29 -53.39 7.51
CA SER A 77 28.33 -53.37 6.39
C SER A 77 27.28 -52.25 6.51
N GLN A 78 26.81 -51.93 7.71
CA GLN A 78 25.90 -50.81 7.99
C GLN A 78 26.61 -49.45 7.86
N ALA A 79 27.85 -49.34 8.35
CA ALA A 79 28.67 -48.14 8.19
C ALA A 79 28.99 -47.84 6.70
N LYS A 80 29.21 -48.87 5.88
CA LYS A 80 29.45 -48.71 4.44
C LYS A 80 28.23 -48.16 3.70
N ARG A 81 27.02 -48.57 4.09
CA ARG A 81 25.75 -48.08 3.52
C ARG A 81 25.44 -46.66 3.94
N ALA A 82 25.64 -46.31 5.21
CA ALA A 82 25.49 -44.93 5.70
C ALA A 82 26.52 -43.96 5.07
N ASN A 83 27.74 -44.41 4.85
CA ASN A 83 28.75 -43.61 4.15
C ASN A 83 28.43 -43.42 2.66
N GLN A 84 27.71 -44.36 2.03
CA GLN A 84 27.23 -44.19 0.65
C GLN A 84 26.15 -43.10 0.55
N THR A 85 25.21 -43.06 1.48
CA THR A 85 24.17 -42.03 1.51
C THR A 85 24.76 -40.65 1.84
N LEU A 86 25.72 -40.58 2.77
CA LEU A 86 26.42 -39.34 3.10
C LEU A 86 27.26 -38.82 1.93
N LYS A 87 28.03 -39.69 1.24
CA LYS A 87 28.77 -39.30 0.04
C LYS A 87 27.85 -38.79 -1.06
N GLY A 88 26.72 -39.47 -1.29
CA GLY A 88 25.71 -39.02 -2.24
C GLY A 88 25.14 -37.65 -1.90
N MET A 89 24.85 -37.41 -0.61
CA MET A 89 24.36 -36.12 -0.11
C MET A 89 25.38 -34.99 -0.30
N ILE A 90 26.66 -35.22 0.00
CA ILE A 90 27.69 -34.20 -0.20
C ILE A 90 27.86 -33.86 -1.69
N ILE A 91 27.86 -34.90 -2.54
CA ILE A 91 27.94 -34.70 -4.00
C ILE A 91 26.72 -33.94 -4.51
N SER A 92 25.51 -34.23 -4.04
CA SER A 92 24.31 -33.52 -4.48
C SER A 92 24.28 -32.07 -4.03
N VAL A 93 24.71 -31.77 -2.79
CA VAL A 93 24.83 -30.39 -2.29
C VAL A 93 25.86 -29.62 -3.11
N LEU A 94 27.04 -30.19 -3.34
CA LEU A 94 28.08 -29.55 -4.14
C LEU A 94 27.63 -29.32 -5.59
N LEU A 95 26.95 -30.30 -6.19
CA LEU A 95 26.40 -30.15 -7.55
C LEU A 95 25.35 -29.04 -7.60
N THR A 96 24.48 -28.96 -6.60
CA THR A 96 23.45 -27.90 -6.52
C THR A 96 24.09 -26.53 -6.38
N VAL A 97 25.10 -26.38 -5.51
CA VAL A 97 25.85 -25.11 -5.34
C VAL A 97 26.60 -24.77 -6.63
N ALA A 98 27.24 -25.74 -7.28
CA ALA A 98 27.98 -25.55 -8.52
C ALA A 98 27.08 -25.09 -9.69
N VAL A 99 25.79 -25.45 -9.68
CA VAL A 99 24.80 -24.95 -10.63
C VAL A 99 24.25 -23.57 -10.22
N ALA A 100 23.98 -23.36 -8.93
CA ALA A 100 23.40 -22.11 -8.43
C ALA A 100 24.37 -20.92 -8.51
N VAL A 101 25.66 -21.12 -8.22
CA VAL A 101 26.66 -20.05 -8.20
C VAL A 101 26.80 -19.35 -9.56
N PRO A 102 26.96 -20.05 -10.70
CA PRO A 102 26.98 -19.42 -12.02
C PRO A 102 25.72 -18.62 -12.33
N VAL A 103 24.53 -19.11 -11.93
CA VAL A 103 23.26 -18.40 -12.14
C VAL A 103 23.26 -17.07 -11.38
N ILE A 104 23.68 -17.09 -10.11
CA ILE A 104 23.81 -15.88 -9.28
C ILE A 104 24.91 -14.94 -9.79
N LEU A 105 25.99 -15.46 -10.36
CA LEU A 105 27.08 -14.62 -10.88
C LEU A 105 26.75 -13.98 -12.24
N ILE A 106 25.96 -14.65 -13.08
CA ILE A 106 25.46 -14.09 -14.35
C ILE A 106 24.39 -13.02 -14.08
N ASN A 107 23.59 -13.20 -13.03
CA ASN A 107 22.60 -12.22 -12.58
C ASN A 107 22.84 -11.88 -11.10
N PRO A 108 23.88 -11.09 -10.78
CA PRO A 108 24.12 -10.68 -9.41
C PRO A 108 22.87 -9.93 -8.92
N PRO A 109 22.37 -10.22 -7.71
CA PRO A 109 21.23 -9.49 -7.17
C PRO A 109 21.56 -8.00 -7.21
N ASN A 110 20.67 -7.23 -7.83
CA ASN A 110 20.80 -5.78 -7.92
C ASN A 110 21.06 -5.25 -6.51
N LYS A 111 22.19 -4.54 -6.33
CA LYS A 111 22.42 -3.81 -5.07
C LYS A 111 21.25 -2.83 -4.94
N ALA A 112 20.64 -2.71 -3.77
CA ALA A 112 19.56 -1.75 -3.56
C ALA A 112 19.93 -0.31 -4.00
N GLU A 113 21.23 0.00 -3.98
CA GLU A 113 21.84 1.22 -4.53
C GLU A 113 21.61 1.40 -6.05
N THR A 114 21.59 0.34 -6.85
CA THR A 114 21.45 0.39 -8.32
C THR A 114 20.01 0.68 -8.77
N TYR A 115 19.02 0.65 -7.85
CA TYR A 115 17.65 1.07 -8.16
C TYR A 115 17.41 2.56 -7.93
N ARG A 116 18.43 3.30 -7.45
CA ARG A 116 18.37 4.73 -7.18
C ARG A 116 19.08 5.52 -8.29
N ASP A 117 18.62 5.40 -9.53
CA ASP A 117 18.89 6.48 -10.49
C ASP A 117 17.82 7.54 -10.26
N PRO A 118 18.09 8.61 -9.48
CA PRO A 118 17.10 9.64 -9.23
C PRO A 118 16.70 10.27 -10.56
N VAL A 119 15.40 10.46 -10.73
CA VAL A 119 14.87 11.09 -11.95
C VAL A 119 15.31 12.55 -11.97
N ASP A 120 15.87 13.01 -13.08
CA ASP A 120 16.11 14.43 -13.32
C ASP A 120 14.76 15.15 -13.48
N LEU A 121 14.28 15.69 -12.35
CA LEU A 121 12.98 16.35 -12.28
C LEU A 121 12.88 17.55 -13.22
N VAL A 122 13.95 18.33 -13.34
CA VAL A 122 13.98 19.54 -14.17
C VAL A 122 13.88 19.16 -15.64
N GLN A 123 14.63 18.12 -16.05
CA GLN A 123 14.55 17.61 -17.42
C GLN A 123 13.15 17.12 -17.75
N VAL A 124 12.53 16.28 -16.92
CA VAL A 124 11.19 15.75 -17.20
C VAL A 124 10.12 16.84 -17.13
N ALA A 125 10.25 17.80 -16.21
CA ALA A 125 9.35 18.96 -16.13
C ALA A 125 9.44 19.81 -17.40
N SER A 126 10.64 20.02 -17.96
CA SER A 126 10.80 20.76 -19.23
C SER A 126 10.12 20.07 -20.42
N GLN A 127 10.12 18.74 -20.43
CA GLN A 127 9.40 17.97 -21.45
C GLN A 127 7.89 18.11 -21.27
N ALA A 128 7.39 17.99 -20.03
CA ALA A 128 5.97 18.20 -19.72
C ALA A 128 5.50 19.63 -20.04
N ALA A 129 6.36 20.64 -19.85
CA ALA A 129 6.06 22.05 -20.13
C ALA A 129 5.77 22.33 -21.61
N THR A 130 6.14 21.43 -22.53
CA THR A 130 5.81 21.57 -23.96
C THR A 130 4.31 21.40 -24.21
N ASP A 131 3.63 20.62 -23.38
CA ASP A 131 2.19 20.32 -23.49
C ASP A 131 1.35 20.97 -22.39
N ALA A 132 1.96 21.35 -21.26
CA ALA A 132 1.26 21.91 -20.10
C ALA A 132 0.92 23.40 -20.31
N GLU A 133 -0.30 23.80 -19.91
CA GLU A 133 -0.74 25.21 -19.92
C GLU A 133 -0.28 25.99 -18.67
N PHE A 134 0.64 25.41 -17.89
CA PHE A 134 1.22 25.97 -16.68
C PHE A 134 2.69 25.56 -16.59
N THR A 135 3.47 26.20 -15.72
CA THR A 135 4.86 25.79 -15.45
C THR A 135 4.87 24.57 -14.52
N PRO A 136 5.27 23.37 -14.97
CA PRO A 136 5.37 22.20 -14.11
C PRO A 136 6.38 22.47 -12.99
N TRP A 137 5.96 22.24 -11.75
CA TRP A 137 6.77 22.52 -10.58
C TRP A 137 7.90 21.49 -10.47
N ALA A 138 9.12 22.00 -10.46
CA ALA A 138 10.35 21.22 -10.27
C ALA A 138 11.26 21.96 -9.28
N PRO A 139 11.03 21.80 -7.95
CA PRO A 139 11.87 22.43 -6.94
C PRO A 139 13.24 21.75 -6.85
N GLU A 140 14.23 22.50 -6.37
CA GLU A 140 15.44 21.91 -5.81
C GLU A 140 15.08 21.29 -4.45
N LEU A 141 15.38 20.01 -4.28
CA LEU A 141 15.06 19.26 -3.07
C LEU A 141 16.18 19.43 -2.01
N PRO A 142 15.85 19.32 -0.71
CA PRO A 142 16.85 19.26 0.36
C PRO A 142 17.87 18.14 0.19
N GLU A 143 19.02 18.27 0.86
CA GLU A 143 20.05 17.22 0.83
C GLU A 143 19.51 15.90 1.39
N GLY A 144 19.68 14.82 0.63
CA GLY A 144 19.22 13.47 0.98
C GLY A 144 17.86 13.10 0.37
N ASP A 145 17.05 14.09 -0.01
CA ASP A 145 15.78 13.86 -0.69
C ASP A 145 16.02 13.58 -2.19
N TYR A 146 15.16 12.76 -2.79
CA TYR A 146 15.23 12.48 -4.22
C TYR A 146 13.87 12.23 -4.85
N VAL A 147 13.82 12.40 -6.18
CA VAL A 147 12.63 12.10 -6.96
C VAL A 147 12.66 10.64 -7.41
N ASN A 148 11.66 9.88 -6.94
CA ASN A 148 11.48 8.48 -7.30
C ASN A 148 10.87 8.31 -8.70
N PHE A 149 9.97 9.21 -9.09
CA PHE A 149 9.40 9.24 -10.43
C PHE A 149 8.87 10.63 -10.78
N ALA A 150 8.79 10.95 -12.07
CA ALA A 150 8.14 12.14 -12.59
C ALA A 150 7.47 11.84 -13.94
N ARG A 151 6.27 12.37 -14.21
CA ARG A 151 5.51 12.09 -15.43
C ARG A 151 4.42 13.12 -15.72
N TRP A 152 4.14 13.29 -17.01
CA TRP A 152 2.98 14.01 -17.52
C TRP A 152 1.84 13.03 -17.81
N ILE A 153 0.68 13.23 -17.19
CA ILE A 153 -0.49 12.37 -17.37
C ILE A 153 -1.51 13.07 -18.25
N THR A 154 -1.90 12.41 -19.34
CA THR A 154 -2.84 12.94 -20.35
C THR A 154 -4.18 12.22 -20.40
N LYS A 155 -4.27 11.05 -19.76
CA LYS A 155 -5.48 10.21 -19.71
C LYS A 155 -5.94 10.08 -18.27
N ASN A 156 -6.85 10.95 -17.85
CA ASN A 156 -7.45 10.92 -16.53
C ASN A 156 -8.94 11.29 -16.61
N VAL A 157 -9.60 11.30 -15.45
CA VAL A 157 -10.98 11.75 -15.27
C VAL A 157 -11.19 13.12 -15.90
N ASP A 158 -12.33 13.26 -16.57
CA ASP A 158 -12.74 14.48 -17.29
C ASP A 158 -11.73 15.01 -18.33
N GLY A 159 -10.76 14.19 -18.76
CA GLY A 159 -9.72 14.60 -19.71
C GLY A 159 -8.65 15.51 -19.11
N ILE A 160 -8.65 15.73 -17.79
CA ILE A 160 -7.73 16.64 -17.11
C ILE A 160 -6.31 16.10 -17.18
N LYS A 161 -5.42 16.90 -17.76
CA LYS A 161 -3.99 16.63 -17.81
C LYS A 161 -3.32 17.18 -16.56
N TYR A 162 -2.33 16.48 -16.04
CA TYR A 162 -1.64 16.92 -14.82
C TYR A 162 -0.19 16.43 -14.78
N TRP A 163 0.63 17.25 -14.14
CA TRP A 163 2.01 16.94 -13.80
C TRP A 163 2.03 16.16 -12.49
N GLU A 164 2.84 15.11 -12.42
CA GLU A 164 2.95 14.27 -11.23
C GLU A 164 4.39 13.84 -10.99
N PHE A 165 4.84 13.94 -9.75
CA PHE A 165 6.10 13.35 -9.31
C PHE A 165 6.02 12.86 -7.87
N GLY A 166 6.94 11.97 -7.52
CA GLY A 166 7.06 11.38 -6.19
C GLY A 166 8.39 11.73 -5.55
N VAL A 167 8.35 12.30 -4.36
CA VAL A 167 9.55 12.60 -3.56
C VAL A 167 9.70 11.56 -2.46
N VAL A 168 10.91 11.05 -2.30
CA VAL A 168 11.33 10.27 -1.13
C VAL A 168 12.24 11.16 -0.30
N THR A 169 11.90 11.35 0.96
CA THR A 169 12.72 12.15 1.87
C THR A 169 13.88 11.34 2.44
N ALA A 170 14.87 12.02 3.03
CA ALA A 170 16.01 11.38 3.68
C ALA A 170 15.62 10.37 4.78
N ASP A 171 14.45 10.54 5.40
CA ASP A 171 13.88 9.63 6.41
C ASP A 171 12.96 8.55 5.82
N ASP A 172 13.11 8.22 4.53
CA ASP A 172 12.33 7.23 3.79
C ASP A 172 10.81 7.51 3.76
N LYS A 173 10.38 8.77 3.95
CA LYS A 173 8.96 9.17 3.81
C LYS A 173 8.65 9.45 2.35
N PHE A 174 7.43 9.12 1.91
CA PHE A 174 7.01 9.31 0.53
C PHE A 174 5.95 10.40 0.40
N VAL A 175 6.13 11.31 -0.57
CA VAL A 175 5.14 12.35 -0.89
C VAL A 175 4.81 12.34 -2.38
N TYR A 176 3.53 12.18 -2.71
CA TYR A 176 2.99 12.43 -4.03
C TYR A 176 2.77 13.92 -4.23
N VAL A 177 3.23 14.45 -5.36
CA VAL A 177 2.96 15.79 -5.82
C VAL A 177 2.21 15.73 -7.14
N ARG A 178 1.06 16.41 -7.21
CA ARG A 178 0.25 16.53 -8.43
C ARG A 178 -0.09 17.98 -8.68
N GLN A 179 -0.05 18.39 -9.94
CA GLN A 179 -0.30 19.76 -10.33
C GLN A 179 -1.12 19.83 -11.62
N SER A 180 -2.17 20.65 -11.65
CA SER A 180 -2.98 20.87 -12.85
C SER A 180 -3.54 22.29 -12.89
N ALA A 181 -3.67 22.87 -14.09
CA ALA A 181 -4.39 24.13 -14.31
C ALA A 181 -5.91 23.94 -14.40
N GLU A 182 -6.38 22.74 -14.74
CA GLU A 182 -7.80 22.45 -15.01
C GLU A 182 -8.47 21.70 -13.85
N SER A 183 -8.01 21.88 -12.61
CA SER A 183 -8.51 21.12 -11.46
C SER A 183 -10.01 21.31 -11.26
N ASN A 184 -10.75 20.21 -11.16
CA ASN A 184 -12.19 20.21 -10.86
C ASN A 184 -12.50 19.25 -9.68
N PRO A 185 -13.73 19.26 -9.12
CA PRO A 185 -14.06 18.38 -8.00
C PRO A 185 -13.90 16.88 -8.29
N SER A 186 -14.19 16.43 -9.51
CA SER A 186 -14.03 15.01 -9.91
C SER A 186 -12.56 14.58 -9.92
N TRP A 187 -11.69 15.43 -10.46
CA TRP A 187 -10.25 15.21 -10.48
C TRP A 187 -9.65 15.24 -9.09
N LEU A 188 -10.03 16.22 -8.26
CA LEU A 188 -9.62 16.25 -6.85
C LEU A 188 -10.03 14.96 -6.15
N ALA A 189 -11.29 14.54 -6.27
CA ALA A 189 -11.75 13.29 -5.69
C ALA A 189 -10.96 12.07 -6.20
N ALA A 190 -10.62 12.02 -7.48
CA ALA A 190 -9.83 10.95 -8.07
C ALA A 190 -8.39 10.92 -7.53
N VAL A 191 -7.69 12.05 -7.54
CA VAL A 191 -6.27 12.10 -7.12
C VAL A 191 -6.10 12.05 -5.60
N THR A 192 -7.09 12.50 -4.83
CA THR A 192 -7.07 12.39 -3.37
C THR A 192 -7.76 11.11 -2.87
N GLU A 193 -8.15 10.20 -3.76
CA GLU A 193 -8.85 8.96 -3.43
C GLU A 193 -10.10 9.15 -2.55
N ASN A 194 -10.85 10.23 -2.78
CA ASN A 194 -11.99 10.66 -1.97
C ASN A 194 -11.65 10.96 -0.50
N ALA A 195 -10.43 11.44 -0.20
CA ALA A 195 -10.11 12.02 1.11
C ALA A 195 -11.14 13.07 1.52
N ALA A 196 -11.62 12.97 2.76
CA ALA A 196 -12.65 13.83 3.31
C ALA A 196 -12.03 15.18 3.75
N PRO A 197 -12.72 16.31 3.55
CA PRO A 197 -12.27 17.59 4.10
C PRO A 197 -12.10 17.52 5.61
N ALA A 198 -10.91 17.90 6.09
CA ALA A 198 -10.53 17.89 7.50
C ALA A 198 -10.18 19.30 8.03
N GLY A 199 -10.35 20.33 7.20
CA GLY A 199 -10.19 21.74 7.58
C GLY A 199 -9.08 22.41 6.79
N SER A 200 -8.31 23.26 7.46
CA SER A 200 -7.17 23.95 6.87
C SER A 200 -5.93 23.73 7.71
N HIS A 201 -4.78 23.58 7.03
CA HIS A 201 -3.48 23.45 7.64
C HIS A 201 -2.60 24.62 7.19
N SER A 202 -1.87 25.24 8.12
CA SER A 202 -1.08 26.44 7.84
C SER A 202 0.41 26.08 7.80
N VAL A 203 1.06 26.35 6.67
CA VAL A 203 2.50 26.16 6.48
C VAL A 203 3.13 27.51 6.20
N ASP A 204 4.01 27.98 7.10
CA ASP A 204 4.70 29.28 7.00
C ASP A 204 3.75 30.49 6.74
N GLY A 205 2.52 30.42 7.26
CA GLY A 205 1.50 31.47 7.10
C GLY A 205 0.63 31.35 5.85
N THR A 206 0.90 30.38 4.97
CA THR A 206 0.04 30.05 3.84
C THR A 206 -0.95 28.96 4.24
N ALA A 207 -2.24 29.21 4.00
CA ALA A 207 -3.30 28.25 4.28
C ALA A 207 -3.44 27.23 3.14
N TRP A 208 -3.42 25.95 3.51
CA TRP A 208 -3.71 24.80 2.65
C TRP A 208 -5.03 24.17 3.07
N GLU A 209 -5.80 23.65 2.13
CA GLU A 209 -6.94 22.78 2.45
C GLU A 209 -6.40 21.41 2.87
N LEU A 210 -6.80 20.96 4.06
CA LEU A 210 -6.43 19.64 4.58
C LEU A 210 -7.56 18.65 4.29
N ARG A 211 -7.20 17.50 3.74
CA ARG A 211 -8.08 16.33 3.63
C ARG A 211 -7.42 15.08 4.19
N GLU A 212 -8.24 14.15 4.65
CA GLU A 212 -7.77 12.91 5.27
C GLU A 212 -8.53 11.68 4.77
N ARG A 213 -7.80 10.57 4.63
CA ARG A 213 -8.34 9.23 4.36
C ARG A 213 -7.50 8.20 5.08
N GLU A 214 -8.04 7.60 6.14
CA GLU A 214 -7.32 6.62 6.97
C GLU A 214 -5.99 7.19 7.50
N LYS A 215 -4.84 6.76 6.96
CA LYS A 215 -3.51 7.29 7.28
C LYS A 215 -3.01 8.33 6.29
N ASN A 216 -3.64 8.44 5.13
CA ASN A 216 -3.24 9.37 4.08
C ASN A 216 -3.75 10.77 4.41
N GLN A 217 -2.83 11.73 4.42
CA GLN A 217 -3.12 13.15 4.56
C GLN A 217 -2.84 13.84 3.22
N VAL A 218 -3.63 14.86 2.93
CA VAL A 218 -3.58 15.59 1.67
C VAL A 218 -3.60 17.09 1.95
N LEU A 219 -2.65 17.82 1.37
CA LEU A 219 -2.67 19.28 1.32
C LEU A 219 -2.99 19.74 -0.10
N ILE A 220 -4.01 20.58 -0.23
CA ILE A 220 -4.40 21.18 -1.51
C ILE A 220 -4.17 22.68 -1.42
N GLY A 221 -3.46 23.22 -2.41
CA GLY A 221 -3.12 24.64 -2.49
C GLY A 221 -3.00 25.10 -3.93
N THR A 222 -2.58 26.35 -4.12
CA THR A 222 -2.40 26.96 -5.44
C THR A 222 -0.97 27.43 -5.61
N ARG A 223 -0.43 27.26 -6.81
CA ARG A 223 0.88 27.77 -7.23
C ARG A 223 0.72 28.40 -8.61
N GLY A 224 0.87 29.73 -8.68
CA GLY A 224 0.54 30.49 -9.89
C GLY A 224 -0.89 30.19 -10.34
N ASP A 225 -1.06 29.82 -11.61
CA ASP A 225 -2.37 29.51 -12.21
C ASP A 225 -2.76 28.02 -12.10
N SER A 226 -2.12 27.27 -11.19
CA SER A 226 -2.33 25.82 -11.06
C SER A 226 -2.63 25.41 -9.63
N THR A 227 -3.43 24.35 -9.49
CA THR A 227 -3.69 23.68 -8.22
C THR A 227 -2.61 22.64 -7.98
N VAL A 228 -2.03 22.64 -6.77
CA VAL A 228 -1.05 21.65 -6.31
C VAL A 228 -1.69 20.81 -5.21
N VAL A 229 -1.55 19.49 -5.34
CA VAL A 229 -2.02 18.50 -4.38
C VAL A 229 -0.81 17.70 -3.89
N LEU A 230 -0.58 17.74 -2.59
CA LEU A 230 0.43 16.95 -1.90
C LEU A 230 -0.26 15.82 -1.14
N SER A 231 0.23 14.59 -1.19
CA SER A 231 -0.37 13.45 -0.47
C SER A 231 0.69 12.53 0.12
N SER A 232 0.49 12.08 1.36
CA SER A 232 1.41 11.18 2.05
C SER A 232 0.69 10.38 3.13
N ASP A 233 1.07 9.12 3.28
CA ASP A 233 0.69 8.25 4.40
C ASP A 233 1.68 8.27 5.57
N SER A 234 2.76 9.04 5.42
CA SER A 234 3.86 9.16 6.40
C SER A 234 3.65 10.30 7.40
N GLY A 235 2.50 10.98 7.32
CA GLY A 235 2.10 12.08 8.21
C GLY A 235 2.35 13.48 7.64
N ILE A 236 1.78 14.48 8.33
CA ILE A 236 1.69 15.87 7.88
C ILE A 236 3.06 16.56 7.76
N GLU A 237 4.03 16.13 8.57
CA GLU A 237 5.38 16.72 8.59
C GLU A 237 6.08 16.60 7.23
N ALA A 238 5.94 15.47 6.54
CA ALA A 238 6.49 15.29 5.19
C ALA A 238 5.81 16.22 4.16
N LEU A 239 4.53 16.52 4.37
CA LEU A 239 3.80 17.46 3.53
C LEU A 239 4.22 18.91 3.78
N ASP A 240 4.54 19.27 5.02
CA ASP A 240 4.97 20.62 5.39
C ASP A 240 6.28 21.04 4.70
N GLU A 241 7.22 20.11 4.55
CA GLU A 241 8.48 20.36 3.86
C GLU A 241 8.27 20.73 2.39
N LEU A 242 7.48 19.93 1.66
CA LEU A 242 7.17 20.24 0.26
C LEU A 242 6.21 21.43 0.12
N ALA A 243 5.25 21.60 1.03
CA ALA A 243 4.36 22.75 1.04
C ALA A 243 5.14 24.06 1.21
N ARG A 244 6.21 24.07 2.01
CA ARG A 244 7.11 25.22 2.14
C ARG A 244 7.87 25.51 0.84
N LEU A 245 8.35 24.48 0.15
CA LEU A 245 9.01 24.64 -1.16
C LEU A 245 8.04 25.13 -2.23
N ALA A 246 6.78 24.71 -2.17
CA ALA A 246 5.73 25.11 -3.12
C ALA A 246 5.32 26.59 -3.00
N GLN A 247 5.71 27.27 -1.92
CA GLN A 247 5.39 28.69 -1.68
C GLN A 247 6.46 29.66 -2.19
N ARG A 248 7.66 29.15 -2.52
CA ARG A 248 8.77 29.95 -3.08
C ARG A 248 8.68 30.06 -4.59
#